data_AF-A0A016VD01-F1
#
_entry.id   AF-A0A016VD01-F1
#
_cell.length_a   1.000
_cell.length_b   1.000
_cell.length_c   1.000
_cell.angle_alpha   90.00
_cell.angle_beta   90.00
_cell.angle_gamma   90.00
#
_symmetry.space_group_name_H-M   'P 1'
#
loop_
_entity.id
_entity.type
_entity.pdbx_description
1 polymer ?
#
loop_
_entity_poly.entity_id
_entity_poly.type
_entity_poly.pdbx_seq_one_letter_code
_entity_poly.pdbx_strand_id
1 'polypeptide(L)'
;MEVHHYMYFLRIVSKDYDFLEEVMTMMYSPLHFYCFVIDSRATPKFERLVRTLGECILNIIVPRGTYNTSTAHGTFVALNACYIGMEKFPWKHSIITEENEMPIHSIHYIADNARRLGDAARIGRVTISEEHARILGKDLSKASKRDQEYIKRAVCTWLTSRRFPLTLPRSFQPVLFRFLAQQDFENCEPLSPTFDKNVALDVCHTERFDQRGNCIVGMEDYDESTKSKYLFVRADPYFDHGIIQCVNEFVYHRTYKNGYGDVYYT
;
A
#
# COMPACT_ATOMS: atom_id res chain seq x y z
N MET A 1 12.83 -0.08 19.54
CA MET A 1 12.29 -1.43 19.82
C MET A 1 12.03 -2.09 18.49
N GLU A 2 12.79 -3.12 18.15
CA GLU A 2 12.69 -3.79 16.84
C GLU A 2 11.42 -4.66 16.82
N VAL A 3 10.47 -4.31 15.96
CA VAL A 3 9.24 -5.09 15.79
C VAL A 3 9.51 -6.18 14.76
N HIS A 4 9.75 -7.41 15.22
CA HIS A 4 9.92 -8.58 14.36
C HIS A 4 8.59 -9.02 13.73
N HIS A 5 8.06 -8.20 12.83
CA HIS A 5 6.84 -8.47 12.07
C HIS A 5 7.14 -8.31 10.58
N TYR A 6 7.31 -9.44 9.90
CA TYR A 6 7.73 -9.49 8.50
C TYR A 6 6.60 -8.98 7.58
N MET A 7 6.80 -7.81 7.00
CA MET A 7 5.87 -7.17 6.08
C MET A 7 6.16 -7.54 4.63
N TYR A 8 5.11 -7.57 3.80
CA TYR A 8 5.22 -7.68 2.35
C TYR A 8 4.56 -6.48 1.66
N PHE A 9 5.35 -5.56 1.13
CA PHE A 9 4.85 -4.39 0.41
C PHE A 9 4.65 -4.73 -1.06
N LEU A 10 3.50 -4.38 -1.62
CA LEU A 10 3.19 -4.57 -3.03
C LEU A 10 2.81 -3.23 -3.63
N ARG A 11 3.34 -2.94 -4.81
CA ARG A 11 3.07 -1.69 -5.51
C ARG A 11 3.01 -1.91 -7.01
N ILE A 12 2.01 -1.32 -7.65
CA ILE A 12 1.94 -1.23 -9.10
C ILE A 12 2.67 0.05 -9.52
N VAL A 13 3.58 -0.06 -10.47
CA VAL A 13 4.46 1.02 -10.91
C VAL A 13 4.48 1.13 -12.43
N SER A 14 4.65 2.34 -12.95
CA SER A 14 4.55 2.68 -14.37
C SER A 14 5.43 3.85 -14.80
N LYS A 15 5.79 4.77 -13.89
CA LYS A 15 6.49 6.02 -14.18
C LYS A 15 7.26 6.53 -12.94
N ASP A 16 8.00 7.63 -13.11
CA ASP A 16 8.63 8.37 -12.00
C ASP A 16 9.57 7.51 -11.13
N TYR A 17 10.59 6.92 -11.77
CA TYR A 17 11.53 5.98 -11.11
C TYR A 17 12.27 6.61 -9.91
N ASP A 18 12.66 7.88 -10.01
CA ASP A 18 13.37 8.56 -8.92
C ASP A 18 12.48 8.68 -7.68
N PHE A 19 11.17 8.89 -7.86
CA PHE A 19 10.22 8.90 -6.74
C PHE A 19 10.03 7.50 -6.14
N LEU A 20 10.03 6.45 -6.97
CA LEU A 20 10.00 5.08 -6.49
C LEU A 20 11.21 4.77 -5.61
N GLU A 21 12.42 5.16 -6.03
CA GLU A 21 13.64 4.99 -5.24
C GLU A 21 13.60 5.81 -3.96
N GLU A 22 13.18 7.08 -4.02
CA GLU A 22 13.04 7.95 -2.86
C GLU A 22 12.11 7.33 -1.80
N VAL A 23 10.91 6.89 -2.20
CA VAL A 23 9.99 6.18 -1.29
C VAL A 23 10.61 4.89 -0.75
N MET A 24 11.39 4.18 -1.56
CA MET A 24 12.11 3.00 -1.08
C MET A 24 13.14 3.35 -0.01
N THR A 25 13.87 4.46 -0.11
CA THR A 25 14.80 4.88 0.95
C THR A 25 14.09 5.14 2.29
N MET A 26 12.84 5.59 2.26
CA MET A 26 12.03 5.85 3.45
C MET A 26 11.55 4.55 4.15
N MET A 27 11.34 3.48 3.39
CA MET A 27 10.69 2.26 3.89
C MET A 27 11.56 1.01 3.87
N TYR A 28 12.74 1.03 3.25
CA TYR A 28 13.56 -0.15 3.06
C TYR A 28 14.05 -0.71 4.40
N SER A 29 13.90 -2.03 4.54
CA SER A 29 14.43 -2.82 5.63
C SER A 29 14.74 -4.23 5.10
N PRO A 30 15.88 -4.83 5.47
CA PRO A 30 16.21 -6.20 5.08
C PRO A 30 15.23 -7.23 5.67
N LEU A 31 14.42 -6.86 6.67
CA LEU A 31 13.40 -7.73 7.28
C LEU A 31 12.09 -7.82 6.49
N HIS A 32 11.91 -7.02 5.46
CA HIS A 32 10.64 -6.96 4.72
C HIS A 32 10.84 -7.37 3.28
N PHE A 33 9.74 -7.69 2.60
CA PHE A 33 9.74 -7.95 1.17
C PHE A 33 9.04 -6.81 0.45
N TYR A 34 9.48 -6.50 -0.75
CA TYR A 34 8.94 -5.43 -1.58
C TYR A 34 8.70 -5.98 -2.97
N CYS A 35 7.50 -5.84 -3.51
CA CYS A 35 7.17 -6.27 -4.85
C CYS A 35 6.71 -5.11 -5.71
N PHE A 36 7.36 -4.96 -6.87
CA PHE A 36 7.00 -3.97 -7.87
C PHE A 36 6.45 -4.67 -9.10
N VAL A 37 5.16 -4.47 -9.36
CA VAL A 37 4.51 -4.95 -10.58
C VAL A 37 4.48 -3.84 -11.60
N ILE A 38 5.01 -4.12 -12.79
CA ILE A 38 5.15 -3.12 -13.84
C ILE A 38 3.86 -3.08 -14.68
N ASP A 39 3.20 -1.92 -14.73
CA ASP A 39 2.05 -1.69 -15.59
C ASP A 39 2.48 -1.67 -17.07
N SER A 40 1.64 -2.19 -17.96
CA SER A 40 1.93 -2.26 -19.41
C SER A 40 2.06 -0.89 -20.09
N ARG A 41 1.67 0.22 -19.44
CA ARG A 41 1.89 1.58 -19.93
C ARG A 41 3.30 2.11 -19.62
N ALA A 42 4.10 1.37 -18.84
CA ALA A 42 5.45 1.77 -18.52
C ALA A 42 6.33 1.91 -19.78
N THR A 43 7.25 2.86 -19.76
CA THR A 43 8.23 2.99 -20.84
C THR A 43 9.29 1.89 -20.75
N PRO A 44 9.92 1.47 -21.87
CA PRO A 44 11.01 0.49 -21.83
C PRO A 44 12.19 0.89 -20.96
N LYS A 45 12.45 2.21 -20.82
CA LYS A 45 13.47 2.74 -19.91
C LYS A 45 13.09 2.48 -18.46
N PHE A 46 11.85 2.82 -18.08
CA PHE A 46 11.35 2.61 -16.73
C PHE A 46 11.35 1.13 -16.35
N GLU A 47 10.86 0.26 -17.24
CA GLU A 47 10.86 -1.19 -17.02
C GLU A 47 12.27 -1.72 -16.73
N ARG A 48 13.26 -1.30 -17.53
CA ARG A 48 14.66 -1.70 -17.32
C ARG A 48 15.17 -1.29 -15.95
N LEU A 49 14.92 -0.05 -15.53
CA LEU A 49 15.38 0.49 -14.25
C LEU A 49 14.78 -0.31 -13.08
N VAL A 50 13.46 -0.53 -13.07
CA VAL A 50 12.80 -1.31 -12.01
C VAL A 50 13.29 -2.76 -11.97
N ARG A 51 13.53 -3.38 -13.12
CA ARG A 51 14.09 -4.75 -13.17
C ARG A 51 15.50 -4.81 -12.61
N THR A 52 16.37 -3.87 -12.98
CA THR A 52 17.72 -3.78 -12.41
C THR A 52 17.68 -3.56 -10.90
N LEU A 53 16.76 -2.75 -10.38
CA LEU A 53 16.57 -2.59 -8.93
C LEU A 53 16.27 -3.94 -8.24
N GLY A 54 15.39 -4.76 -8.82
CA GLY A 54 15.07 -6.10 -8.30
C GLY A 54 16.21 -7.12 -8.41
N GLU A 55 17.12 -6.94 -9.37
CA GLU A 55 18.34 -7.78 -9.50
C GLU A 55 19.40 -7.39 -8.46
N CYS A 56 19.46 -6.11 -8.08
CA CYS A 56 20.46 -5.57 -7.16
C CYS A 56 20.14 -5.85 -5.68
N ILE A 57 18.86 -5.98 -5.30
CA ILE A 57 18.43 -6.04 -3.90
C ILE A 57 17.59 -7.30 -3.65
N LEU A 58 18.14 -8.24 -2.86
CA LEU A 58 17.62 -9.61 -2.70
C LEU A 58 16.15 -9.72 -2.25
N ASN A 59 15.67 -8.76 -1.46
CA ASN A 59 14.31 -8.74 -0.92
C ASN A 59 13.34 -7.84 -1.74
N ILE A 60 13.76 -7.41 -2.92
CA ILE A 60 12.93 -6.77 -3.92
C ILE A 60 12.55 -7.79 -5.00
N ILE A 61 11.25 -7.93 -5.25
CA ILE A 61 10.65 -8.85 -6.21
C ILE A 61 10.07 -8.04 -7.35
N VAL A 62 10.45 -8.38 -8.57
CA VAL A 62 9.87 -7.79 -9.79
C VAL A 62 9.40 -8.93 -10.68
N PRO A 63 8.08 -9.20 -10.77
CA PRO A 63 7.55 -10.23 -11.66
C PRO A 63 8.01 -10.02 -13.11
N ARG A 64 8.21 -11.12 -13.85
CA ARG A 64 8.73 -11.07 -15.23
C ARG A 64 7.79 -10.37 -16.22
N GLY A 65 6.47 -10.43 -16.01
CA GLY A 65 5.51 -9.83 -16.93
C GLY A 65 5.30 -8.33 -16.71
N THR A 66 4.71 -7.68 -17.70
CA THR A 66 4.01 -6.39 -17.54
C THR A 66 2.50 -6.63 -17.55
N TYR A 67 1.73 -5.81 -16.86
CA TYR A 67 0.30 -6.07 -16.65
C TYR A 67 -0.55 -4.87 -17.01
N ASN A 68 -1.67 -5.08 -17.71
CA ASN A 68 -2.64 -4.01 -17.92
C ASN A 68 -3.45 -3.80 -16.64
N THR A 69 -3.17 -2.75 -15.86
CA THR A 69 -3.88 -2.47 -14.61
C THR A 69 -5.00 -1.42 -14.76
N SER A 70 -5.42 -1.13 -16.01
CA SER A 70 -6.55 -0.23 -16.26
C SER A 70 -7.89 -0.82 -15.80
N THR A 71 -7.98 -2.13 -15.66
CA THR A 71 -9.16 -2.84 -15.17
C THR A 71 -8.93 -3.40 -13.76
N ALA A 72 -10.02 -3.62 -13.03
CA ALA A 72 -9.99 -4.28 -11.73
C ALA A 72 -9.38 -5.70 -11.82
N HIS A 73 -9.82 -6.49 -12.80
CA HIS A 73 -9.28 -7.82 -13.06
C HIS A 73 -7.77 -7.77 -13.31
N GLY A 74 -7.32 -6.88 -14.20
CA GLY A 74 -5.90 -6.70 -14.50
C GLY A 74 -5.08 -6.25 -13.29
N THR A 75 -5.65 -5.37 -12.44
CA THR A 75 -5.05 -4.95 -11.16
C THR A 75 -4.83 -6.15 -10.23
N PHE A 76 -5.82 -7.04 -10.06
CA PHE A 76 -5.67 -8.21 -9.19
C PHE A 76 -4.74 -9.27 -9.79
N VAL A 77 -4.76 -9.48 -11.11
CA VAL A 77 -3.79 -10.37 -11.78
C VAL A 77 -2.36 -9.87 -11.57
N ALA A 78 -2.14 -8.57 -11.73
CA ALA A 78 -0.86 -7.91 -11.47
C ALA A 78 -0.40 -8.14 -10.02
N LEU A 79 -1.22 -7.79 -9.03
CA LEU A 79 -0.91 -7.98 -7.62
C LEU A 79 -0.72 -9.45 -7.25
N ASN A 80 -1.47 -10.37 -7.85
CA ASN A 80 -1.35 -11.81 -7.58
C ASN A 80 0.00 -12.37 -8.04
N ALA A 81 0.62 -11.78 -9.07
CA ALA A 81 1.94 -12.18 -9.54
C ALA A 81 3.04 -12.02 -8.47
N CYS A 82 2.88 -11.07 -7.54
CA CYS A 82 3.78 -10.91 -6.40
C CYS A 82 3.76 -12.10 -5.43
N TYR A 83 2.65 -12.84 -5.33
CA TYR A 83 2.55 -13.91 -4.34
C TYR A 83 3.14 -15.24 -4.81
N ILE A 84 3.43 -15.37 -6.11
CA ILE A 84 4.01 -16.59 -6.68
C ILE A 84 5.36 -16.88 -6.03
N GLY A 85 5.46 -18.03 -5.34
CA GLY A 85 6.69 -18.45 -4.66
C GLY A 85 6.95 -17.78 -3.31
N MET A 86 6.07 -16.88 -2.84
CA MET A 86 6.21 -16.20 -1.55
C MET A 86 5.72 -17.04 -0.36
N GLU A 87 5.10 -18.19 -0.61
CA GLU A 87 4.62 -19.13 0.41
C GLU A 87 5.75 -19.67 1.30
N LYS A 88 6.98 -19.76 0.78
CA LYS A 88 8.15 -20.25 1.51
C LYS A 88 8.71 -19.25 2.52
N PHE A 89 8.33 -17.98 2.45
CA PHE A 89 8.87 -16.92 3.31
C PHE A 89 7.92 -16.60 4.48
N PRO A 90 8.41 -16.15 5.65
CA PRO A 90 7.61 -16.01 6.86
C PRO A 90 6.90 -14.64 7.00
N TRP A 91 6.50 -14.00 5.90
CA TRP A 91 5.73 -12.75 5.94
C TRP A 91 4.36 -12.94 6.61
N LYS A 92 3.84 -11.87 7.23
CA LYS A 92 2.64 -11.88 8.09
C LYS A 92 1.50 -11.05 7.51
N HIS A 93 1.80 -9.86 7.00
CA HIS A 93 0.83 -8.97 6.37
C HIS A 93 1.38 -8.44 5.06
N SER A 94 0.49 -8.31 4.07
CA SER A 94 0.76 -7.55 2.87
C SER A 94 0.19 -6.14 2.99
N ILE A 95 0.96 -5.13 2.58
CA ILE A 95 0.49 -3.75 2.42
C ILE A 95 0.56 -3.40 0.94
N ILE A 96 -0.58 -3.03 0.36
CA ILE A 96 -0.70 -2.67 -1.05
C ILE A 96 -0.86 -1.16 -1.15
N THR A 97 0.11 -0.50 -1.77
CA THR A 97 0.14 0.95 -2.00
C THR A 97 0.10 1.29 -3.48
N GLU A 98 -0.26 2.52 -3.80
CA GLU A 98 -0.20 3.09 -5.14
C GLU A 98 1.14 3.74 -5.43
N GLU A 99 1.48 3.90 -6.71
CA GLU A 99 2.74 4.46 -7.20
C GLU A 99 3.12 5.81 -6.58
N ASN A 100 2.15 6.67 -6.27
CA ASN A 100 2.37 8.03 -5.79
C ASN A 100 2.13 8.22 -4.29
N GLU A 101 2.07 7.13 -3.51
CA GLU A 101 1.92 7.16 -2.05
C GLU A 101 3.28 7.09 -1.30
N MET A 102 3.65 8.09 -0.52
CA MET A 102 4.83 8.01 0.34
C MET A 102 4.44 7.71 1.80
N PRO A 103 5.25 6.94 2.55
CA PRO A 103 5.03 6.74 3.97
C PRO A 103 5.25 8.04 4.75
N ILE A 104 4.43 8.28 5.77
CA ILE A 104 4.58 9.43 6.69
C ILE A 104 5.00 9.00 8.10
N HIS A 105 5.27 7.71 8.29
CA HIS A 105 5.75 7.14 9.54
C HIS A 105 6.92 6.18 9.28
N SER A 106 7.71 5.91 10.32
CA SER A 106 8.81 4.95 10.23
C SER A 106 8.32 3.55 9.87
N ILE A 107 9.19 2.78 9.22
CA ILE A 107 8.90 1.40 8.87
C ILE A 107 8.52 0.54 10.09
N HIS A 108 9.12 0.82 11.25
CA HIS A 108 8.78 0.17 12.52
C HIS A 108 7.35 0.48 12.96
N TYR A 109 6.89 1.72 12.80
CA TYR A 109 5.52 2.11 13.15
C TYR A 109 4.49 1.47 12.21
N ILE A 110 4.81 1.37 10.91
CA ILE A 110 3.98 0.69 9.91
C ILE A 110 3.88 -0.81 10.25
N ALA A 111 5.01 -1.47 10.54
CA ALA A 111 5.05 -2.87 10.94
C ALA A 111 4.28 -3.13 12.25
N ASP A 112 4.40 -2.22 13.23
CA ASP A 112 3.65 -2.33 14.49
C ASP A 112 2.14 -2.14 14.29
N ASN A 113 1.72 -1.24 13.41
CA ASN A 113 0.31 -1.08 13.05
C ASN A 113 -0.26 -2.36 12.43
N ALA A 114 0.48 -3.00 11.52
CA ALA A 114 0.08 -4.28 10.94
C ALA A 114 0.08 -5.40 11.98
N ARG A 115 1.05 -5.43 12.90
CA ARG A 115 1.09 -6.40 14.00
C ARG A 115 -0.12 -6.27 14.92
N ARG A 116 -0.48 -5.03 15.30
CA ARG A 116 -1.66 -4.73 16.13
C ARG A 116 -2.98 -5.05 15.45
N LEU A 117 -3.01 -5.03 14.11
CA LEU A 117 -4.19 -5.44 13.34
C LEU A 117 -4.51 -6.93 13.52
N GLY A 118 -3.54 -7.76 13.90
CA GLY A 118 -3.74 -9.20 14.08
C GLY A 118 -4.22 -9.87 12.80
N ASP A 119 -5.20 -10.76 12.89
CA ASP A 119 -5.79 -11.43 11.71
C ASP A 119 -6.95 -10.62 11.07
N ALA A 120 -7.15 -9.36 11.46
CA ALA A 120 -8.09 -8.47 10.78
C ALA A 120 -7.53 -7.97 9.45
N ALA A 121 -8.41 -7.71 8.49
CA ALA A 121 -8.07 -7.11 7.20
C ALA A 121 -8.56 -5.67 7.12
N ARG A 122 -7.77 -4.78 6.51
CA ARG A 122 -8.15 -3.40 6.26
C ARG A 122 -8.18 -3.12 4.77
N ILE A 123 -9.37 -2.83 4.26
CA ILE A 123 -9.65 -2.48 2.86
C ILE A 123 -10.06 -1.01 2.83
N GLY A 124 -9.07 -0.14 2.65
CA GLY A 124 -9.21 1.29 2.87
C GLY A 124 -9.69 1.63 4.28
N ARG A 125 -10.83 2.30 4.43
CA ARG A 125 -11.41 2.60 5.77
C ARG A 125 -12.20 1.44 6.36
N VAL A 126 -12.49 0.40 5.58
CA VAL A 126 -13.21 -0.78 6.05
C VAL A 126 -12.26 -1.69 6.79
N THR A 127 -12.59 -2.02 8.03
CA THR A 127 -11.88 -3.05 8.80
C THR A 127 -12.78 -4.27 8.93
N ILE A 128 -12.34 -5.38 8.37
CA ILE A 128 -12.93 -6.71 8.56
C ILE A 128 -12.24 -7.29 9.80
N SER A 129 -12.97 -7.36 10.92
CA SER A 129 -12.42 -7.87 12.18
C SER A 129 -11.94 -9.32 12.03
N GLU A 130 -11.06 -9.76 12.92
CA GLU A 130 -10.58 -11.14 12.95
C GLU A 130 -11.73 -12.15 13.09
N GLU A 131 -12.72 -11.86 13.94
CA GLU A 131 -13.92 -12.69 14.09
C GLU A 131 -14.71 -12.75 12.77
N HIS A 132 -14.93 -11.60 12.13
CA HIS A 132 -15.66 -11.55 10.87
C HIS A 132 -14.87 -12.26 9.75
N ALA A 133 -13.55 -12.09 9.68
CA ALA A 133 -12.68 -12.80 8.75
C ALA A 133 -12.72 -14.32 8.95
N ARG A 134 -12.85 -14.79 10.19
CA ARG A 134 -13.07 -16.21 10.50
C ARG A 134 -14.45 -16.71 10.07
N ILE A 135 -15.51 -15.92 10.29
CA ILE A 135 -16.89 -16.24 9.89
C ILE A 135 -17.00 -16.35 8.36
N LEU A 136 -16.36 -15.43 7.64
CA LEU A 136 -16.24 -15.47 6.18
C LEU A 136 -15.61 -16.77 5.66
N GLY A 137 -14.86 -17.47 6.52
CA GLY A 137 -14.29 -18.78 6.25
C GLY A 137 -13.16 -18.75 5.22
N LYS A 138 -12.78 -19.94 4.76
CA LYS A 138 -11.72 -20.13 3.75
C LYS A 138 -12.20 -19.92 2.30
N ASP A 139 -13.49 -19.69 2.13
CA ASP A 139 -14.17 -19.61 0.84
C ASP A 139 -15.33 -18.61 0.93
N LEU A 140 -15.07 -17.37 0.50
CA LEU A 140 -16.03 -16.28 0.52
C LEU A 140 -17.26 -16.55 -0.35
N SER A 141 -17.17 -17.44 -1.34
CA SER A 141 -18.34 -17.80 -2.17
C SER A 141 -19.45 -18.49 -1.35
N LYS A 142 -19.10 -19.04 -0.18
CA LYS A 142 -20.03 -19.68 0.77
C LYS A 142 -20.53 -18.74 1.87
N ALA A 143 -19.98 -17.53 1.98
CA ALA A 143 -20.45 -16.53 2.93
C ALA A 143 -21.87 -16.05 2.57
N SER A 144 -22.53 -15.31 3.47
CA SER A 144 -23.85 -14.76 3.17
C SER A 144 -23.78 -13.81 1.97
N LYS A 145 -24.86 -13.72 1.16
CA LYS A 145 -24.91 -12.77 0.02
C LYS A 145 -24.63 -11.34 0.46
N ARG A 146 -25.06 -10.96 1.67
CA ARG A 146 -24.82 -9.65 2.26
C ARG A 146 -23.33 -9.40 2.50
N ASP A 147 -22.61 -10.37 3.03
CA ASP A 147 -21.18 -10.24 3.30
C ASP A 147 -20.34 -10.24 2.01
N GLN A 148 -20.71 -11.11 1.06
CA GLN A 148 -20.10 -11.12 -0.28
C GLN A 148 -20.24 -9.75 -0.95
N GLU A 149 -21.47 -9.20 -0.94
CA GLU A 149 -21.74 -7.88 -1.49
C GLU A 149 -20.96 -6.79 -0.74
N TYR A 150 -20.94 -6.82 0.59
CA TYR A 150 -20.18 -5.85 1.39
C TYR A 150 -18.68 -5.82 1.02
N ILE A 151 -18.04 -6.99 0.90
CA ILE A 151 -16.63 -7.09 0.51
C ILE A 151 -16.42 -6.62 -0.92
N LYS A 152 -17.30 -7.02 -1.85
CA LYS A 152 -17.25 -6.56 -3.25
C LYS A 152 -17.31 -5.03 -3.32
N ARG A 153 -18.24 -4.40 -2.61
CA ARG A 153 -18.41 -2.94 -2.56
C ARG A 153 -17.23 -2.25 -1.86
N ALA A 154 -16.66 -2.84 -0.80
CA ALA A 154 -15.48 -2.32 -0.14
C ALA A 154 -14.28 -2.26 -1.09
N VAL A 155 -14.03 -3.36 -1.82
CA VAL A 155 -12.96 -3.44 -2.82
C VAL A 155 -13.24 -2.53 -4.00
N CYS A 156 -14.49 -2.41 -4.44
CA CYS A 156 -14.90 -1.45 -5.48
C CYS A 156 -14.61 0.00 -5.07
N THR A 157 -14.91 0.36 -3.82
CA THR A 157 -14.60 1.68 -3.26
C THR A 157 -13.10 1.94 -3.31
N TRP A 158 -12.29 0.96 -2.90
CA TRP A 158 -10.84 1.06 -2.99
C TRP A 158 -10.33 1.16 -4.43
N LEU A 159 -10.87 0.39 -5.37
CA LEU A 159 -10.45 0.43 -6.78
C LEU A 159 -10.74 1.78 -7.46
N THR A 160 -11.86 2.40 -7.10
CA THR A 160 -12.29 3.69 -7.67
C THR A 160 -11.49 4.84 -7.05
N SER A 161 -11.38 4.90 -5.71
CA SER A 161 -10.69 5.99 -5.03
C SER A 161 -9.17 5.82 -4.96
N ARG A 162 -8.69 4.61 -4.67
CA ARG A 162 -7.29 4.27 -4.36
C ARG A 162 -6.64 5.25 -3.36
N ARG A 163 -7.41 5.63 -2.34
CA ARG A 163 -7.02 6.62 -1.31
C ARG A 163 -6.18 6.07 -0.17
N PHE A 164 -6.32 4.78 0.09
CA PHE A 164 -5.78 4.14 1.28
C PHE A 164 -5.17 2.79 0.90
N PRO A 165 -4.09 2.39 1.56
CA PRO A 165 -3.50 1.10 1.32
C PRO A 165 -4.42 -0.03 1.77
N LEU A 166 -4.31 -1.18 1.10
CA LEU A 166 -4.87 -2.43 1.63
C LEU A 166 -3.87 -3.04 2.59
N THR A 167 -4.29 -3.37 3.81
CA THR A 167 -3.48 -4.16 4.75
C THR A 167 -4.17 -5.49 4.97
N LEU A 168 -3.61 -6.57 4.43
CA LEU A 168 -4.21 -7.88 4.45
C LEU A 168 -3.33 -8.85 5.26
N PRO A 169 -3.89 -9.61 6.21
CA PRO A 169 -3.16 -10.69 6.84
C PRO A 169 -2.94 -11.81 5.82
N ARG A 170 -1.82 -12.51 5.95
CA ARG A 170 -1.44 -13.61 5.06
C ARG A 170 -2.52 -14.68 4.91
N SER A 171 -3.27 -14.95 5.97
CA SER A 171 -4.36 -15.91 6.00
C SER A 171 -5.55 -15.50 5.12
N PHE A 172 -5.82 -14.19 4.99
CA PHE A 172 -6.99 -13.67 4.29
C PHE A 172 -6.69 -13.32 2.82
N GLN A 173 -5.45 -12.96 2.49
CA GLN A 173 -5.07 -12.58 1.13
C GLN A 173 -5.51 -13.59 0.04
N PRO A 174 -5.20 -14.90 0.12
CA PRO A 174 -5.57 -15.83 -0.95
C PRO A 174 -7.08 -16.07 -1.01
N VAL A 175 -7.77 -15.95 0.12
CA VAL A 175 -9.23 -16.07 0.22
C VAL A 175 -9.89 -14.91 -0.53
N LEU A 176 -9.45 -13.68 -0.25
CA LEU A 176 -9.93 -12.47 -0.90
C LEU A 176 -9.65 -12.53 -2.41
N PHE A 177 -8.41 -12.79 -2.82
CA PHE A 177 -8.03 -12.74 -4.24
C PHE A 177 -8.77 -13.80 -5.08
N ARG A 178 -8.99 -15.01 -4.54
CA ARG A 178 -9.79 -16.04 -5.21
C ARG A 178 -11.24 -15.57 -5.41
N PHE A 179 -11.83 -14.95 -4.39
CA PHE A 179 -13.18 -14.41 -4.49
C PHE A 179 -13.27 -13.31 -5.55
N LEU A 180 -12.35 -12.34 -5.50
CA LEU A 180 -12.32 -11.22 -6.43
C LEU A 180 -12.13 -11.66 -7.89
N ALA A 181 -11.35 -12.72 -8.12
CA ALA A 181 -11.17 -13.30 -9.46
C ALA A 181 -12.47 -13.85 -10.07
N GLN A 182 -13.48 -14.15 -9.25
CA GLN A 182 -14.80 -14.64 -9.68
C GLN A 182 -15.85 -13.52 -9.77
N GLN A 183 -15.53 -12.30 -9.33
CA GLN A 183 -16.47 -11.18 -9.35
C GLN A 183 -16.31 -10.33 -10.61
N ASP A 184 -17.44 -9.80 -11.08
CA ASP A 184 -17.45 -8.72 -12.07
C ASP A 184 -17.36 -7.35 -11.36
N PHE A 185 -16.37 -6.57 -11.78
CA PHE A 185 -16.07 -5.23 -11.29
C PHE A 185 -16.31 -4.11 -12.31
N GLU A 186 -16.75 -4.41 -13.53
CA GLU A 186 -16.99 -3.37 -14.56
C GLU A 186 -18.07 -2.37 -14.11
N ASN A 187 -19.11 -2.86 -13.43
CA ASN A 187 -20.22 -2.06 -12.92
C ASN A 187 -20.37 -2.15 -11.39
N CYS A 188 -19.27 -2.29 -10.66
CA CYS A 188 -19.36 -2.43 -9.21
C CYS A 188 -19.89 -1.14 -8.54
N GLU A 189 -20.72 -1.29 -7.52
CA GLU A 189 -21.22 -0.17 -6.73
C GLU A 189 -20.30 0.08 -5.53
N PRO A 190 -19.74 1.27 -5.33
CA PRO A 190 -18.97 1.57 -4.12
C PRO A 190 -19.88 1.55 -2.86
N LEU A 191 -19.30 1.42 -1.68
CA LEU A 191 -20.06 1.48 -0.40
C LEU A 191 -20.75 2.83 -0.22
N SER A 192 -20.10 3.91 -0.63
CA SER A 192 -20.73 5.21 -0.84
C SER A 192 -19.81 6.11 -1.70
N PRO A 193 -20.37 6.95 -2.58
CA PRO A 193 -19.60 7.97 -3.30
C PRO A 193 -18.90 8.98 -2.38
N THR A 194 -19.36 9.08 -1.13
CA THR A 194 -18.80 9.96 -0.10
C THR A 194 -18.05 9.23 1.00
N PHE A 195 -17.95 7.90 0.93
CA PHE A 195 -17.37 7.07 2.00
C PHE A 195 -15.96 7.52 2.39
N ASP A 196 -15.19 7.93 1.39
CA ASP A 196 -13.83 8.42 1.56
C ASP A 196 -13.71 9.95 1.45
N LYS A 197 -14.81 10.73 1.41
CA LYS A 197 -14.75 12.21 1.19
C LYS A 197 -13.87 12.95 2.20
N ASN A 198 -13.65 12.37 3.38
CA ASN A 198 -12.69 12.86 4.35
C ASN A 198 -11.33 12.23 4.02
N VAL A 199 -10.40 13.07 3.60
CA VAL A 199 -9.09 12.76 3.01
C VAL A 199 -8.17 12.10 4.07
N ALA A 200 -6.99 11.60 3.67
CA ALA A 200 -5.93 11.18 4.61
C ALA A 200 -5.41 12.33 5.51
N LEU A 201 -5.88 13.54 5.24
CA LEU A 201 -5.83 14.76 6.03
C LEU A 201 -7.28 15.23 6.15
N ASP A 202 -7.70 15.76 7.29
CA ASP A 202 -9.08 16.25 7.43
C ASP A 202 -9.31 17.46 6.49
N VAL A 203 -8.23 18.13 6.07
CA VAL A 203 -8.20 19.26 5.13
C VAL A 203 -7.07 19.07 4.10
N CYS A 204 -7.31 19.43 2.83
CA CYS A 204 -6.28 19.46 1.79
C CYS A 204 -5.83 20.91 1.56
N HIS A 205 -4.73 21.35 2.17
CA HIS A 205 -4.33 22.76 2.13
C HIS A 205 -3.82 23.20 0.77
N THR A 206 -3.32 22.26 -0.03
CA THR A 206 -2.81 22.53 -1.40
C THR A 206 -3.90 22.86 -2.41
N GLU A 207 -5.15 22.52 -2.09
CA GLU A 207 -6.28 22.50 -3.03
C GLU A 207 -5.99 21.70 -4.32
N ARG A 208 -4.99 20.80 -4.30
CA ARG A 208 -4.55 20.04 -5.47
C ARG A 208 -4.99 18.60 -5.36
N PHE A 209 -5.66 18.13 -6.41
CA PHE A 209 -6.23 16.78 -6.46
C PHE A 209 -5.78 16.02 -7.70
N ASP A 210 -5.64 14.72 -7.57
CA ASP A 210 -5.44 13.84 -8.73
C ASP A 210 -6.76 13.61 -9.51
N GLN A 211 -6.68 12.82 -10.58
CA GLN A 211 -7.84 12.48 -11.43
C GLN A 211 -8.96 11.73 -10.69
N ARG A 212 -8.71 11.20 -9.49
CA ARG A 212 -9.66 10.48 -8.64
C ARG A 212 -10.15 11.33 -7.46
N GLY A 213 -9.79 12.61 -7.44
CA GLY A 213 -10.15 13.55 -6.38
C GLY A 213 -9.41 13.32 -5.06
N ASN A 214 -8.23 12.71 -5.10
CA ASN A 214 -7.39 12.50 -3.92
C ASN A 214 -6.45 13.68 -3.75
N CYS A 215 -6.34 14.22 -2.54
CA CYS A 215 -5.42 15.30 -2.23
C CYS A 215 -3.98 14.90 -2.53
N ILE A 216 -3.25 15.77 -3.21
CA ILE A 216 -1.80 15.68 -3.39
C ILE A 216 -1.17 16.63 -2.38
N VAL A 217 -0.43 16.08 -1.42
CA VAL A 217 0.14 16.88 -0.32
C VAL A 217 1.29 17.77 -0.79
N GLY A 218 1.45 18.90 -0.13
CA GLY A 218 2.54 19.86 -0.30
C GLY A 218 3.18 20.25 1.03
N MET A 219 4.14 21.16 1.03
CA MET A 219 4.81 21.63 2.24
C MET A 219 3.85 22.24 3.27
N GLU A 220 2.77 22.85 2.82
CA GLU A 220 1.67 23.37 3.64
C GLU A 220 0.98 22.29 4.47
N ASP A 221 1.01 21.03 4.03
CA ASP A 221 0.39 19.89 4.71
C ASP A 221 1.38 19.13 5.63
N TYR A 222 2.65 19.58 5.73
CA TYR A 222 3.70 18.83 6.43
C TYR A 222 3.34 18.53 7.89
N ASP A 223 2.88 19.53 8.63
CA ASP A 223 2.58 19.39 10.06
C ASP A 223 1.40 18.43 10.31
N GLU A 224 0.33 18.54 9.50
CA GLU A 224 -0.82 17.64 9.61
C GLU A 224 -0.46 16.22 9.17
N SER A 225 0.27 16.07 8.05
CA SER A 225 0.72 14.78 7.52
C SER A 225 1.57 14.01 8.52
N THR A 226 2.55 14.67 9.14
CA THR A 226 3.48 14.01 10.07
C THR A 226 2.89 13.65 11.44
N LYS A 227 1.75 14.26 11.79
CA LYS A 227 0.94 13.97 12.99
C LYS A 227 -0.23 13.04 12.73
N SER A 228 -0.57 12.82 11.46
CA SER A 228 -1.69 12.00 11.02
C SER A 228 -1.58 10.54 11.50
N LYS A 229 -2.72 9.90 11.75
CA LYS A 229 -2.78 8.45 12.06
C LYS A 229 -2.71 7.58 10.81
N TYR A 230 -2.90 8.16 9.63
CA TYR A 230 -2.75 7.45 8.38
C TYR A 230 -1.27 7.08 8.14
N LEU A 231 -1.03 6.01 7.38
CA LEU A 231 0.32 5.47 7.20
C LEU A 231 1.03 6.04 5.97
N PHE A 232 0.25 6.42 4.95
CA PHE A 232 0.73 6.89 3.66
C PHE A 232 -0.10 8.10 3.21
N VAL A 233 0.53 8.97 2.44
CA VAL A 233 -0.09 10.13 1.79
C VAL A 233 0.30 10.18 0.33
N ARG A 234 -0.51 10.82 -0.51
CA ARG A 234 -0.24 10.95 -1.95
C ARG A 234 0.61 12.19 -2.21
N ALA A 235 1.74 12.02 -2.88
CA ALA A 235 2.66 13.08 -3.26
C ALA A 235 2.95 13.05 -4.77
N ASP A 236 3.37 14.18 -5.32
CA ASP A 236 3.76 14.30 -6.73
C ASP A 236 5.10 15.07 -6.80
N PRO A 237 6.19 14.42 -7.25
CA PRO A 237 7.52 15.05 -7.28
C PRO A 237 7.61 16.24 -8.22
N TYR A 238 6.69 16.39 -9.19
CA TYR A 238 6.65 17.55 -10.08
C TYR A 238 5.80 18.70 -9.54
N PHE A 239 4.99 18.44 -8.51
CA PHE A 239 4.22 19.48 -7.84
C PHE A 239 5.04 20.12 -6.73
N ASP A 240 5.45 19.32 -5.75
CA ASP A 240 6.19 19.77 -4.59
C ASP A 240 7.18 18.67 -4.19
N HIS A 241 8.43 18.86 -4.57
CA HIS A 241 9.50 17.96 -4.16
C HIS A 241 9.96 18.21 -2.71
N GLY A 242 9.71 19.42 -2.19
CA GLY A 242 10.11 19.81 -0.84
C GLY A 242 9.43 18.95 0.23
N ILE A 243 8.12 18.70 0.09
CA ILE A 243 7.38 17.85 1.04
C ILE A 243 7.94 16.42 1.07
N ILE A 244 8.34 15.89 -0.08
CA ILE A 244 8.93 14.55 -0.19
C ILE A 244 10.26 14.50 0.55
N GLN A 245 11.13 15.48 0.32
CA GLN A 245 12.43 15.56 1.02
C GLN A 245 12.27 15.74 2.53
N CYS A 246 11.40 16.64 2.98
CA CYS A 246 11.15 16.88 4.40
C CYS A 246 10.56 15.63 5.09
N VAL A 247 9.62 14.94 4.43
CA VAL A 247 9.08 13.68 4.95
C VAL A 247 10.14 12.57 4.95
N ASN A 248 11.03 12.51 3.95
CA ASN A 248 12.13 11.54 3.95
C ASN A 248 13.04 11.73 5.17
N GLU A 249 13.52 12.95 5.39
CA GLU A 249 14.38 13.27 6.54
C GLU A 249 13.67 12.97 7.86
N PHE A 250 12.39 13.33 7.96
CA PHE A 250 11.58 13.05 9.13
C PHE A 250 11.42 11.55 9.42
N VAL A 251 11.07 10.76 8.40
CA VAL A 251 10.94 9.29 8.51
C VAL A 251 12.29 8.65 8.83
N TYR A 252 13.38 9.13 8.22
CA TYR A 252 14.74 8.70 8.51
C TYR A 252 15.10 8.95 9.99
N HIS A 253 14.86 10.17 10.49
CA HIS A 253 15.10 10.52 11.90
C HIS A 253 14.29 9.64 12.86
N ARG A 254 13.01 9.39 12.57
CA ARG A 254 12.16 8.50 13.38
C ARG A 254 12.59 7.04 13.33
N THR A 255 13.16 6.60 12.22
CA THR A 255 13.61 5.21 12.04
C THR A 255 14.94 4.98 12.74
N TYR A 256 15.92 5.88 12.54
CA TYR A 256 17.31 5.63 12.94
C TYR A 256 17.82 6.49 14.09
N LYS A 257 17.29 7.69 14.34
CA LYS A 257 17.81 8.57 15.41
C LYS A 257 17.00 8.45 16.70
N ASN A 258 15.68 8.30 16.61
CA ASN A 258 14.83 8.09 17.80
C ASN A 258 14.79 6.62 18.26
N GLY A 259 15.31 5.69 17.45
CA GLY A 259 15.37 4.25 17.74
C GLY A 259 16.61 3.81 18.55
N TYR A 260 17.70 4.58 18.45
CA TYR A 260 18.87 4.47 19.30
C TYR A 260 18.72 5.51 20.39
N GLY A 261 18.35 5.10 21.61
CA GLY A 261 18.46 6.01 22.77
C GLY A 261 19.86 6.60 22.79
N ASP A 262 19.98 7.88 23.19
CA ASP A 262 21.20 8.68 23.17
C ASP A 262 22.45 7.82 23.42
N VAL A 263 23.18 7.51 22.34
CA VAL A 263 24.48 6.85 22.46
C VAL A 263 25.45 7.95 22.85
N TYR A 264 25.57 8.17 24.16
CA TYR A 264 26.66 8.96 24.72
C TYR A 264 27.96 8.23 24.42
N TYR A 265 28.72 8.73 23.46
CA TYR A 265 30.15 8.43 23.37
C TYR A 265 30.81 9.11 24.57
N THR A 266 31.11 8.31 25.59
CA THR A 266 32.02 8.69 26.68
C THR A 266 33.46 8.43 26.26
#